data_AF-A0A6A5H893-F1
#
_entry.id   AF-A0A6A5H893-F1
#
_cell.length_a   1.000
_cell.length_b   1.000
_cell.length_c   1.000
_cell.angle_alpha   90.00
_cell.angle_beta   90.00
_cell.angle_gamma   90.00
#
_symmetry.space_group_name_H-M   'P 1'
#
loop_
_entity.id
_entity.type
_entity.pdbx_description
1 polymer ?
#
loop_
_entity_poly.entity_id
_entity_poly.type
_entity_poly.pdbx_seq_one_letter_code
_entity_poly.pdbx_strand_id
1 'polypeptide(L)'
;MTDSVGQTEMSHFVTTIMDIALEQGDFISRQTLEELEEMIQPKVMPQHYASLTAPRGDHEDRVKLTKDVIDVVKKMVEVGKFASDIMGKYLGPIGTVAGFVKDIIEHFEEKKEDPVLREIKELSMQLSALSQKMTTHFDDLKSFVVEQNFYDKYTVAISTLYKYMQDTLNDLSTDSIEKFEANYKKSDPQNLVYEIMTKLEQESTNPLKWAMKGDYLKSRDTFNKWKEILDSVLAEALFLEIYASALFPKVGQHGITKILEKTARYKEMLKEWEEDYLTKEYFWPDGIEQLMNEVHDKKSLSTKEAKVNKIWAGIESIMTNCKFYAVVVNSGHIYTLAELTRNTRAVISERNGFVIMIYHNSKKPRKQNEYVWLKEIVPVWNKRAKVLDAFNFNHWSMVRRYMEVDNIARLGHSVAAFIFAVAQSKEHIAVRYSKMDDGSLGPGHFTFDGYVVCDDAITKTTQPIFYLLGYRT
;
A
#
# COMPACT_ATOMS: atom_id res chain seq x y z
N MET A 1 1.25 -42.67 23.48
CA MET A 1 2.23 -41.58 23.33
C MET A 1 1.49 -40.43 22.69
N THR A 2 0.98 -39.55 23.53
CA THR A 2 0.26 -38.32 23.16
C THR A 2 1.30 -37.21 23.15
N ASP A 3 1.62 -36.70 21.96
CA ASP A 3 2.51 -35.56 21.80
C ASP A 3 1.83 -34.32 22.37
N SER A 4 2.38 -33.83 23.50
CA SER A 4 2.07 -32.53 24.06
C SER A 4 2.71 -31.46 23.16
N VAL A 5 1.90 -30.86 22.29
CA VAL A 5 2.24 -29.58 21.66
C VAL A 5 2.46 -28.58 22.79
N GLY A 6 3.70 -28.10 22.94
CA GLY A 6 4.06 -27.13 23.97
C GLY A 6 3.19 -25.88 23.84
N GLN A 7 2.32 -25.65 24.82
CA GLN A 7 1.71 -24.34 25.02
C GLN A 7 2.83 -23.38 25.41
N THR A 8 3.30 -22.58 24.45
CA THR A 8 4.14 -21.43 24.75
C THR A 8 3.25 -20.45 25.53
N GLU A 9 3.52 -20.27 26.82
CA GLU A 9 2.86 -19.26 27.66
C GLU A 9 2.91 -17.90 26.96
N MET A 10 1.74 -17.28 26.74
CA MET A 10 1.65 -15.95 26.16
C MET A 10 2.23 -14.93 27.14
N SER A 11 2.88 -13.88 26.63
CA SER A 11 3.41 -12.82 27.48
C SER A 11 2.30 -12.09 28.22
N HIS A 12 2.65 -11.44 29.35
CA HIS A 12 1.71 -10.61 30.09
C HIS A 12 1.16 -9.47 29.22
N PHE A 13 1.98 -8.92 28.32
CA PHE A 13 1.57 -7.89 27.36
C PHE A 13 0.47 -8.40 26.42
N VAL A 14 0.71 -9.53 25.74
CA VAL A 14 -0.25 -10.15 24.82
C VAL A 14 -1.55 -10.49 25.54
N THR A 15 -1.46 -11.06 26.74
CA THR A 15 -2.63 -11.43 27.54
C THR A 15 -3.46 -10.20 27.92
N THR A 16 -2.81 -9.12 28.37
CA THR A 16 -3.50 -7.88 28.77
C THR A 16 -4.24 -7.22 27.61
N ILE A 17 -3.60 -7.11 26.43
CA ILE A 17 -4.24 -6.52 25.25
C ILE A 17 -5.38 -7.41 24.75
N MET A 18 -5.20 -8.74 24.78
CA MET A 18 -6.22 -9.70 24.36
C MET A 18 -7.46 -9.63 25.26
N ASP A 19 -7.29 -9.58 26.58
CA ASP A 19 -8.40 -9.45 27.53
C ASP A 19 -9.20 -8.16 27.30
N ILE A 20 -8.49 -7.04 27.08
CA ILE A 20 -9.14 -5.75 26.79
C ILE A 20 -9.92 -5.80 25.46
N ALA A 21 -9.34 -6.39 24.42
CA ALA A 21 -10.01 -6.51 23.13
C ALA A 21 -11.28 -7.36 23.24
N LEU A 22 -11.22 -8.47 23.99
CA LEU A 22 -12.38 -9.32 24.28
C LEU A 22 -13.50 -8.57 25.02
N GLU A 23 -13.14 -7.76 26.02
CA GLU A 23 -14.11 -6.91 26.73
C GLU A 23 -14.81 -5.90 25.81
N GLN A 24 -14.10 -5.42 24.79
CA GLN A 24 -14.62 -4.44 23.83
C GLN A 24 -15.29 -5.06 22.60
N GLY A 25 -15.28 -6.39 22.49
CA GLY A 25 -15.82 -7.12 21.33
C GLY A 25 -14.94 -7.03 20.08
N ASP A 26 -13.68 -6.62 20.23
CA ASP A 26 -12.71 -6.51 19.15
C ASP A 26 -11.97 -7.83 18.93
N PHE A 27 -11.79 -8.20 17.66
CA PHE A 27 -10.95 -9.33 17.28
C PHE A 27 -9.54 -8.83 16.92
N ILE A 28 -8.53 -9.42 17.58
CA ILE A 28 -7.10 -9.25 17.29
C ILE A 28 -6.47 -10.64 17.21
N SER A 29 -5.76 -10.93 16.13
CA SER A 29 -5.07 -12.21 15.99
C SER A 29 -3.84 -12.27 16.90
N ARG A 30 -3.51 -13.48 17.36
CA ARG A 30 -2.29 -13.73 18.12
C ARG A 30 -1.04 -13.27 17.37
N GLN A 31 -0.98 -13.48 16.06
CA GLN A 31 0.13 -13.04 15.22
C GLN A 31 0.31 -11.51 15.29
N THR A 32 -0.78 -10.74 15.18
CA THR A 32 -0.69 -9.27 15.29
C THR A 32 -0.27 -8.83 16.69
N LEU A 33 -0.70 -9.53 17.73
CA LEU A 33 -0.24 -9.25 19.10
C LEU A 33 1.25 -9.56 19.28
N GLU A 34 1.75 -10.63 18.67
CA GLU A 34 3.17 -11.00 18.67
C GLU A 34 4.01 -10.01 17.83
N GLU A 35 3.53 -9.57 16.66
CA GLU A 35 4.17 -8.53 15.84
C GLU A 35 4.21 -7.18 16.59
N LEU A 36 3.10 -6.81 17.23
CA LEU A 36 3.02 -5.60 18.05
C LEU A 36 3.93 -5.70 19.28
N GLU A 37 3.96 -6.87 19.93
CA GLU A 37 4.88 -7.14 21.02
C GLU A 37 6.32 -7.04 20.54
N GLU A 38 6.71 -7.62 19.41
CA GLU A 38 8.06 -7.49 18.84
C GLU A 38 8.43 -6.03 18.56
N MET A 39 7.48 -5.23 18.06
CA MET A 39 7.67 -3.79 17.87
C MET A 39 7.90 -3.06 19.20
N ILE A 40 7.23 -3.49 20.28
CA ILE A 40 7.22 -2.85 21.60
C ILE A 40 8.26 -3.43 22.57
N GLN A 41 8.79 -4.63 22.31
CA GLN A 41 9.69 -5.32 23.22
C GLN A 41 11.02 -4.59 23.32
N PRO A 42 11.42 -4.17 24.53
CA PRO A 42 12.78 -3.72 24.75
C PRO A 42 13.72 -4.93 24.86
N LYS A 43 14.93 -4.83 24.29
CA LYS A 43 16.01 -5.77 24.64
C LYS A 43 16.43 -5.67 26.12
N VAL A 44 15.96 -4.67 26.87
CA VAL A 44 16.16 -4.50 28.31
C VAL A 44 14.99 -3.70 28.90
N MET A 45 14.11 -4.32 29.69
CA MET A 45 13.23 -3.59 30.62
C MET A 45 14.02 -3.28 31.89
N PRO A 46 14.17 -2.01 32.33
CA PRO A 46 14.62 -1.73 33.69
C PRO A 46 13.49 -2.07 34.68
N GLN A 47 13.82 -2.83 35.72
CA GLN A 47 12.95 -3.06 36.87
C GLN A 47 12.77 -1.76 37.69
N HIS A 48 11.62 -1.65 38.37
CA HIS A 48 11.17 -0.53 39.21
C HIS A 48 12.27 0.36 39.82
N TYR A 49 12.16 1.68 39.61
CA TYR A 49 12.75 2.68 40.50
C TYR A 49 11.72 3.13 41.53
N ALA A 50 11.68 2.40 42.64
CA ALA A 50 11.20 2.92 43.91
C ALA A 50 12.42 3.27 44.76
N SER A 51 12.78 4.55 44.85
CA SER A 51 13.18 5.25 46.08
C SER A 51 13.93 6.54 45.78
N LEU A 52 13.33 7.63 46.22
CA LEU A 52 13.98 8.92 46.49
C LEU A 52 15.13 8.69 47.49
N THR A 53 16.38 8.74 47.02
CA THR A 53 17.57 9.32 47.70
C THR A 53 18.81 9.01 46.86
N ALA A 54 19.39 10.05 46.24
CA ALA A 54 20.51 9.94 45.30
C ALA A 54 21.85 9.55 45.94
N PRO A 55 22.71 8.83 45.20
CA PRO A 55 24.11 9.21 45.06
C PRO A 55 24.57 9.27 43.58
N ARG A 56 25.77 9.83 43.35
CA ARG A 56 26.45 10.21 42.08
C ARG A 56 26.28 9.34 40.81
N GLY A 57 25.71 8.13 40.86
CA GLY A 57 25.40 7.30 39.69
C GLY A 57 24.13 7.72 38.93
N ASP A 58 23.16 8.34 39.58
CA ASP A 58 21.84 8.70 38.99
C ASP A 58 21.95 9.75 37.85
N HIS A 59 22.97 10.62 37.89
CA HIS A 59 23.13 11.70 36.91
C HIS A 59 23.65 11.22 35.56
N GLU A 60 24.60 10.27 35.54
CA GLU A 60 25.11 9.66 34.30
C GLU A 60 24.06 8.78 33.62
N ASP A 61 23.25 8.06 34.40
CA ASP A 61 22.15 7.23 33.90
C ASP A 61 21.03 8.10 33.28
N ARG A 62 20.69 9.23 33.91
CA ARG A 62 19.76 10.23 33.35
C ARG A 62 20.25 10.81 32.01
N VAL A 63 21.52 11.19 31.93
CA VAL A 63 22.14 11.69 30.69
C VAL A 63 22.12 10.62 29.60
N LYS A 64 22.49 9.38 29.93
CA LYS A 64 22.51 8.27 28.97
C LYS A 64 21.11 7.95 28.45
N LEU A 65 20.11 7.86 29.32
CA LEU A 65 18.73 7.59 28.92
C LEU A 65 18.16 8.69 28.03
N THR A 66 18.46 9.95 28.35
CA THR A 66 18.05 11.10 27.52
C THR A 66 18.68 11.03 26.13
N LYS A 67 19.96 10.64 26.04
CA LYS A 67 20.63 10.40 24.75
C LYS A 67 20.02 9.25 23.96
N ASP A 68 19.67 8.16 24.62
CA ASP A 68 18.99 7.04 23.96
C ASP A 68 17.65 7.49 23.36
N VAL A 69 16.88 8.34 24.06
CA VAL A 69 15.63 8.94 23.52
C VAL A 69 15.92 9.91 22.38
N ILE A 70 16.96 10.75 22.48
CA ILE A 70 17.39 11.65 21.39
C ILE A 70 17.71 10.87 20.12
N ASP A 71 18.45 9.77 20.22
CA ASP A 71 18.83 8.95 19.07
C ASP A 71 17.60 8.32 18.37
N VAL A 72 16.54 8.05 19.13
CA VAL A 72 15.28 7.54 18.60
C VAL A 72 14.49 8.64 17.91
N VAL A 73 14.42 9.83 18.51
CA VAL A 73 13.81 11.00 17.86
C VAL A 73 14.56 11.36 16.59
N LYS A 74 15.90 11.28 16.57
CA LYS A 74 16.70 11.48 15.35
C LYS A 74 16.31 10.53 14.23
N LYS A 75 16.08 9.25 14.52
CA LYS A 75 15.58 8.28 13.52
C LYS A 75 14.19 8.65 13.01
N MET A 76 13.30 9.12 13.89
CA MET A 76 12.00 9.64 13.48
C MET A 76 12.13 10.90 12.63
N VAL A 77 13.08 11.78 12.93
CA VAL A 77 13.42 12.95 12.10
C VAL A 77 13.94 12.51 10.73
N GLU A 78 14.81 11.51 10.64
CA GLU A 78 15.32 11.00 9.36
C GLU A 78 14.18 10.54 8.45
N VAL A 79 13.23 9.77 8.98
CA VAL A 79 12.05 9.28 8.24
C VAL A 79 10.97 10.36 8.08
N GLY A 80 10.98 11.40 8.92
CA GLY A 80 10.06 12.54 8.86
C GLY A 80 8.69 12.31 9.50
N LYS A 81 8.53 11.26 10.32
CA LYS A 81 7.25 10.88 10.94
C LYS A 81 7.44 10.11 12.26
N PHE A 82 6.39 10.05 13.07
CA PHE A 82 6.33 9.09 14.17
C PHE A 82 6.15 7.69 13.61
N ALA A 83 6.88 6.72 14.16
CA ALA A 83 6.86 5.35 13.67
C ALA A 83 6.95 4.37 14.84
N SER A 84 5.92 3.52 14.98
CA SER A 84 5.79 2.60 16.11
C SER A 84 6.91 1.55 16.18
N ASP A 85 7.42 1.12 15.03
CA ASP A 85 8.58 0.21 14.90
C ASP A 85 9.89 0.84 15.37
N ILE A 86 10.01 2.17 15.27
CA ILE A 86 11.16 2.91 15.79
C ILE A 86 11.05 3.14 17.30
N MET A 87 9.84 3.47 17.78
CA MET A 87 9.60 3.87 19.18
C MET A 87 9.41 2.73 20.16
N GLY A 88 8.91 1.56 19.73
CA GLY A 88 8.30 0.62 20.66
C GLY A 88 9.24 0.11 21.76
N LYS A 89 10.53 -0.15 21.47
CA LYS A 89 11.51 -0.52 22.51
C LYS A 89 11.92 0.63 23.45
N TYR A 90 11.45 1.84 23.21
CA TYR A 90 11.78 3.06 23.95
C TYR A 90 10.59 3.71 24.64
N LEU A 91 9.40 3.08 24.63
CA LEU A 91 8.22 3.63 25.31
C LEU A 91 8.49 3.89 26.81
N GLY A 92 9.14 2.95 27.51
CA GLY A 92 9.57 3.14 28.89
C GLY A 92 10.55 4.32 29.06
N PRO A 93 11.70 4.31 28.36
CA PRO A 93 12.64 5.43 28.33
C PRO A 93 12.02 6.81 28.05
N ILE A 94 11.08 6.91 27.10
CA ILE A 94 10.37 8.16 26.78
C ILE A 94 9.59 8.67 28.00
N GLY A 95 8.81 7.79 28.65
CA GLY A 95 8.09 8.15 29.87
C GLY A 95 9.04 8.58 31.00
N THR A 96 10.17 7.89 31.17
CA THR A 96 11.16 8.25 32.19
C THR A 96 11.77 9.64 31.95
N VAL A 97 12.09 10.00 30.70
CA VAL A 97 12.59 11.34 30.36
C VAL A 97 11.55 12.42 30.67
N ALA A 98 10.27 12.17 30.42
CA ALA A 98 9.19 13.09 30.81
C ALA A 98 9.11 13.27 32.33
N GLY A 99 9.34 12.21 33.10
CA GLY A 99 9.49 12.28 34.56
C GLY A 99 10.65 13.18 34.99
N PHE A 100 11.79 13.15 34.30
CA PHE A 100 12.92 14.02 34.60
C PHE A 100 12.58 15.51 34.42
N VAL A 101 11.78 15.85 33.40
CA VAL A 101 11.31 17.23 33.17
C VAL A 101 10.51 17.72 34.36
N LYS A 102 9.61 16.87 34.89
CA LYS A 102 8.86 17.18 36.09
C LYS A 102 9.76 17.43 37.31
N ASP A 103 10.69 16.52 37.56
CA ASP A 103 11.60 16.59 38.70
C ASP A 103 12.41 17.89 38.67
N ILE A 104 12.90 18.27 37.49
CA ILE A 104 13.61 19.53 37.27
C ILE A 104 12.70 20.71 37.62
N ILE A 105 11.49 20.76 37.07
CA ILE A 105 10.59 21.90 37.32
C ILE A 105 10.22 22.03 38.80
N GLU A 106 10.03 20.92 39.51
CA GLU A 106 9.63 20.92 40.92
C GLU A 106 10.79 21.14 41.91
N HIS A 107 12.02 20.78 41.56
CA HIS A 107 13.14 20.71 42.52
C HIS A 107 14.41 21.47 42.09
N PHE A 108 14.42 22.15 40.94
CA PHE A 108 15.64 22.79 40.45
C PHE A 108 15.98 24.07 41.23
N GLU A 109 17.15 24.06 41.88
CA GLU A 109 17.82 25.26 42.38
C GLU A 109 18.83 25.74 41.33
N GLU A 110 18.77 27.02 40.91
CA GLU A 110 19.66 27.64 39.91
C GLU A 110 21.14 27.64 40.32
N LYS A 111 21.83 26.51 40.34
CA LYS A 111 23.28 26.46 40.53
C LYS A 111 23.94 25.37 39.68
N LYS A 112 24.65 25.85 38.64
CA LYS A 112 25.49 25.17 37.62
C LYS A 112 24.74 24.59 36.41
N GLU A 113 25.42 24.65 35.26
CA GLU A 113 25.03 23.95 34.03
C GLU A 113 24.88 22.45 34.33
N ASP A 114 23.64 21.98 34.35
CA ASP A 114 23.31 20.57 34.53
C ASP A 114 23.42 19.86 33.15
N PRO A 115 24.26 18.82 33.02
CA PRO A 115 24.35 18.01 31.80
C PRO A 115 23.01 17.48 31.27
N VAL A 116 22.06 17.12 32.14
CA VAL A 116 20.72 16.63 31.77
C VAL A 116 19.91 17.75 31.13
N LEU A 117 20.00 19.00 31.63
CA LEU A 117 19.35 20.16 31.00
C LEU A 117 19.83 20.39 29.57
N ARG A 118 21.12 20.17 29.30
CA ARG A 118 21.67 20.28 27.95
C ARG A 118 21.08 19.21 27.02
N GLU A 119 20.98 17.97 27.48
CA GLU A 119 20.40 16.89 26.67
C GLU A 119 18.87 17.09 26.49
N ILE A 120 18.14 17.60 27.48
CA ILE A 120 16.71 17.95 27.33
C ILE A 120 16.50 19.02 26.26
N LYS A 121 17.38 20.05 26.21
CA LYS A 121 17.33 21.07 25.15
C LYS A 121 17.61 20.47 23.78
N GLU A 122 18.58 19.56 23.66
CA GLU A 122 18.83 18.83 22.41
C GLU A 122 17.63 17.98 22.00
N LEU A 123 16.99 17.28 22.94
CA LEU A 123 15.76 16.54 22.68
C LEU A 123 14.65 17.45 22.13
N SER A 124 14.46 18.62 22.75
CA SER A 124 13.48 19.60 22.26
C SER A 124 13.79 20.08 20.83
N MET A 125 15.07 20.31 20.51
CA MET A 125 15.50 20.66 19.15
C MET A 125 15.18 19.55 18.14
N GLN A 126 15.43 18.28 18.48
CA GLN A 126 15.12 17.15 17.59
C GLN A 126 13.60 16.97 17.41
N LEU A 127 12.82 17.12 18.48
CA LEU A 127 11.36 17.12 18.42
C LEU A 127 10.83 18.27 17.55
N SER A 128 11.46 19.45 17.62
CA SER A 128 11.12 20.60 16.76
C SER A 128 11.41 20.32 15.29
N ALA A 129 12.54 19.69 14.98
CA ALA A 129 12.87 19.25 13.63
C ALA A 129 11.88 18.20 13.10
N LEU A 130 11.45 17.27 13.96
CA LEU A 130 10.43 16.27 13.60
C LEU A 130 9.10 16.93 13.25
N SER A 131 8.62 17.86 14.09
CA SER A 131 7.39 18.61 13.86
C SER A 131 7.38 19.36 12.52
N GLN A 132 8.51 19.99 12.17
CA GLN A 132 8.65 20.71 10.90
C GLN A 132 8.56 19.77 9.68
N LYS A 133 9.22 18.60 9.74
CA LYS A 133 9.13 17.60 8.68
C LYS A 133 7.73 17.03 8.53
N MET A 134 7.08 16.72 9.65
CA MET A 134 5.69 16.24 9.65
C MET A 134 4.76 17.28 9.02
N THR A 135 4.88 18.56 9.41
CA THR A 135 4.05 19.63 8.83
C THR A 135 4.19 19.70 7.31
N THR A 136 5.41 19.53 6.78
CA THR A 136 5.65 19.50 5.34
C THR A 136 4.95 18.32 4.68
N HIS A 137 5.06 17.12 5.25
CA HIS A 137 4.36 15.93 4.74
C HIS A 137 2.84 16.05 4.79
N PHE A 138 2.30 16.73 5.80
CA PHE A 138 0.86 16.95 5.92
C PHE A 138 0.33 18.06 5.00
N ASP A 139 1.12 19.09 4.69
CA ASP A 139 0.73 20.13 3.74
C ASP A 139 0.53 19.56 2.33
N ASP A 140 1.32 18.55 1.94
CA ASP A 140 1.14 17.79 0.69
C ASP A 140 -0.17 16.98 0.64
N LEU A 141 -0.86 16.83 1.78
CA LEU A 141 -2.15 16.15 1.90
C LEU A 141 -3.35 17.08 1.80
N LYS A 142 -3.18 18.39 1.57
CA LYS A 142 -4.33 19.31 1.52
C LYS A 142 -5.14 19.25 0.21
N SER A 143 -4.86 18.29 -0.67
CA SER A 143 -5.40 18.26 -2.03
C SER A 143 -6.79 17.63 -2.16
N PHE A 144 -7.24 16.84 -1.18
CA PHE A 144 -8.56 16.20 -1.20
C PHE A 144 -9.43 16.56 0.02
N VAL A 145 -10.73 16.78 -0.19
CA VAL A 145 -11.69 17.18 0.87
C VAL A 145 -11.72 16.18 2.05
N VAL A 146 -11.53 14.90 1.76
CA VAL A 146 -11.46 13.85 2.79
C VAL A 146 -10.16 13.93 3.60
N GLU A 147 -9.04 14.24 2.93
CA GLU A 147 -7.75 14.51 3.60
C GLU A 147 -7.88 15.72 4.53
N GLN A 148 -8.54 16.78 4.07
CA GLN A 148 -8.74 18.01 4.84
C GLN A 148 -9.57 17.79 6.11
N ASN A 149 -10.72 17.11 6.04
CA ASN A 149 -11.57 16.88 7.22
C ASN A 149 -10.90 16.01 8.29
N PHE A 150 -10.15 14.98 7.87
CA PHE A 150 -9.38 14.14 8.80
C PHE A 150 -8.25 14.96 9.44
N TYR A 151 -7.51 15.70 8.63
CA TYR A 151 -6.39 16.53 9.06
C TYR A 151 -6.81 17.62 10.05
N ASP A 152 -7.82 18.42 9.69
CA ASP A 152 -8.29 19.57 10.46
C ASP A 152 -8.79 19.16 11.85
N LYS A 153 -9.35 17.96 11.98
CA LYS A 153 -9.89 17.48 13.25
C LYS A 153 -8.86 16.74 14.11
N TYR A 154 -8.15 15.77 13.53
CA TYR A 154 -7.33 14.85 14.32
C TYR A 154 -5.87 15.27 14.33
N THR A 155 -5.27 15.49 13.16
CA THR A 155 -3.86 15.87 13.06
C THR A 155 -3.60 17.22 13.71
N VAL A 156 -4.45 18.23 13.45
CA VAL A 156 -4.29 19.55 14.09
C VAL A 156 -4.41 19.47 15.60
N ALA A 157 -5.34 18.66 16.14
CA ALA A 157 -5.49 18.50 17.59
C ALA A 157 -4.25 17.86 18.23
N ILE A 158 -3.76 16.76 17.65
CA ILE A 158 -2.57 16.04 18.11
C ILE A 158 -1.32 16.93 17.98
N SER A 159 -1.12 17.58 16.84
CA SER A 159 0.03 18.49 16.64
C SER A 159 -0.03 19.73 17.52
N THR A 160 -1.22 20.22 17.87
CA THR A 160 -1.36 21.32 18.85
C THR A 160 -0.96 20.85 20.23
N LEU A 161 -1.42 19.67 20.66
CA LEU A 161 -1.03 19.07 21.93
C LEU A 161 0.50 18.82 21.98
N TYR A 162 1.07 18.39 20.86
CA TYR A 162 2.51 18.20 20.71
C TYR A 162 3.31 19.48 20.94
N LYS A 163 2.86 20.62 20.39
CA LYS A 163 3.53 21.91 20.62
C LYS A 163 3.54 22.30 22.11
N TYR A 164 2.41 22.12 22.80
CA TYR A 164 2.37 22.36 24.24
C TYR A 164 3.27 21.41 25.03
N MET A 165 3.40 20.15 24.59
CA MET A 165 4.37 19.21 25.18
C MET A 165 5.81 19.73 24.99
N GLN A 166 6.15 20.24 23.80
CA GLN A 166 7.48 20.82 23.55
C GLN A 166 7.78 22.04 24.41
N ASP A 167 6.77 22.88 24.70
CA ASP A 167 6.93 24.03 25.61
C ASP A 167 7.35 23.57 27.02
N THR A 168 6.95 22.38 27.46
CA THR A 168 7.42 21.80 28.74
C THR A 168 8.92 21.49 28.73
N LEU A 169 9.50 21.16 27.57
CA LEU A 169 10.93 20.89 27.40
C LEU A 169 11.75 22.18 27.19
N ASN A 170 11.15 23.21 26.60
CA ASN A 170 11.81 24.48 26.29
C ASN A 170 11.87 25.42 27.49
N ASP A 171 10.73 25.64 28.14
CA ASP A 171 10.57 26.68 29.14
C ASP A 171 10.90 26.17 30.54
N LEU A 172 10.75 24.85 30.76
CA LEU A 172 10.97 24.19 32.04
C LEU A 172 10.31 24.97 33.20
N SER A 173 9.02 25.26 33.04
CA SER A 173 8.26 26.09 33.99
C SER A 173 6.94 25.43 34.39
N THR A 174 6.43 25.79 35.56
CA THR A 174 5.11 25.34 36.00
C THR A 174 4.00 25.81 35.05
N ASP A 175 4.12 27.01 34.47
CA ASP A 175 3.16 27.55 33.51
C ASP A 175 3.08 26.71 32.22
N SER A 176 4.21 26.20 31.70
CA SER A 176 4.18 25.34 30.52
C SER A 176 3.57 23.96 30.82
N ILE A 177 3.81 23.39 32.01
CA ILE A 177 3.11 22.18 32.48
C ILE A 177 1.60 22.41 32.57
N GLU A 178 1.15 23.49 33.21
CA GLU A 178 -0.28 23.79 33.40
C GLU A 178 -1.00 23.98 32.04
N LYS A 179 -0.35 24.68 31.10
CA LYS A 179 -0.86 24.85 29.73
C LYS A 179 -0.93 23.53 28.98
N PHE A 180 0.06 22.66 29.13
CA PHE A 180 0.03 21.33 28.54
C PHE A 180 -1.09 20.47 29.15
N GLU A 181 -1.23 20.44 30.47
CA GLU A 181 -2.31 19.71 31.15
C GLU A 181 -3.70 20.20 30.70
N ALA A 182 -3.88 21.52 30.59
CA ALA A 182 -5.13 22.12 30.16
C ALA A 182 -5.50 21.77 28.71
N ASN A 183 -4.51 21.64 27.82
CA ASN A 183 -4.74 21.23 26.43
C ASN A 183 -4.90 19.71 26.30
N TYR A 184 -4.14 18.92 27.07
CA TYR A 184 -4.31 17.47 27.15
C TYR A 184 -5.74 17.10 27.53
N LYS A 185 -6.33 17.76 28.53
CA LYS A 185 -7.74 17.54 28.94
C LYS A 185 -8.77 17.87 27.85
N LYS A 186 -8.44 18.75 26.90
CA LYS A 186 -9.34 19.12 25.78
C LYS A 186 -9.20 18.16 24.60
N SER A 187 -7.99 17.67 24.39
CA SER A 187 -7.59 16.88 23.22
C SER A 187 -6.92 15.60 23.68
N ASP A 188 -7.61 14.83 24.52
CA ASP A 188 -7.10 13.59 25.10
C ASP A 188 -6.70 12.59 23.98
N PRO A 189 -5.43 12.16 23.90
CA PRO A 189 -4.96 11.23 22.87
C PRO A 189 -5.77 9.95 22.78
N GLN A 190 -6.20 9.40 23.93
CA GLN A 190 -7.02 8.19 23.94
C GLN A 190 -8.37 8.43 23.23
N ASN A 191 -9.09 9.50 23.59
CA ASN A 191 -10.35 9.87 22.95
C ASN A 191 -10.17 10.14 21.44
N LEU A 192 -9.10 10.83 21.04
CA LEU A 192 -8.81 11.08 19.63
C LEU A 192 -8.61 9.78 18.85
N VAL A 193 -7.87 8.81 19.43
CA VAL A 193 -7.69 7.48 18.84
C VAL A 193 -9.03 6.74 18.72
N TYR A 194 -9.89 6.77 19.74
CA TYR A 194 -11.22 6.15 19.67
C TYR A 194 -12.09 6.73 18.57
N GLU A 195 -12.06 8.06 18.41
CA GLU A 195 -12.78 8.71 17.33
C GLU A 195 -12.21 8.33 15.95
N ILE A 196 -10.88 8.27 15.79
CA ILE A 196 -10.23 7.79 14.56
C ILE A 196 -10.70 6.37 14.26
N MET A 197 -10.63 5.45 15.22
CA MET A 197 -11.04 4.06 15.03
C MET A 197 -12.50 3.94 14.59
N THR A 198 -13.40 4.67 15.26
CA THR A 198 -14.83 4.73 14.89
C THR A 198 -15.01 5.17 13.44
N LYS A 199 -14.20 6.14 12.97
CA LYS A 199 -14.23 6.61 11.58
C LYS A 199 -13.69 5.59 10.59
N LEU A 200 -12.65 4.83 10.99
CA LEU A 200 -12.05 3.77 10.17
C LEU A 200 -12.97 2.57 10.00
N GLU A 201 -13.77 2.23 11.02
CA GLU A 201 -14.73 1.13 10.98
C GLU A 201 -15.87 1.35 10.01
N GLN A 202 -16.30 2.61 9.83
CA GLN A 202 -17.38 2.96 8.91
C GLN A 202 -16.84 3.29 7.52
N GLU A 203 -17.27 2.54 6.51
CA GLU A 203 -16.83 2.74 5.12
C GLU A 203 -17.05 4.18 4.61
N SER A 204 -18.17 4.80 4.98
CA SER A 204 -18.52 6.17 4.58
C SER A 204 -17.67 7.26 5.24
N THR A 205 -16.86 6.94 6.25
CA THR A 205 -15.97 7.90 6.90
C THR A 205 -14.52 7.47 6.92
N ASN A 206 -14.20 6.28 6.39
CA ASN A 206 -12.85 5.76 6.33
C ASN A 206 -12.05 6.48 5.23
N PRO A 207 -11.06 7.31 5.59
CA PRO A 207 -10.36 8.14 4.63
C PRO A 207 -9.52 7.33 3.62
N LEU A 208 -8.94 6.20 4.05
CA LEU A 208 -8.20 5.30 3.17
C LEU A 208 -9.12 4.73 2.08
N LYS A 209 -10.28 4.18 2.48
CA LYS A 209 -11.25 3.60 1.53
C LYS A 209 -11.79 4.66 0.57
N TRP A 210 -12.02 5.88 1.05
CA TRP A 210 -12.45 7.00 0.21
C TRP A 210 -11.39 7.42 -0.80
N ALA A 211 -10.13 7.53 -0.40
CA ALA A 211 -9.04 7.87 -1.31
C ALA A 211 -8.84 6.78 -2.37
N MET A 212 -8.88 5.51 -1.95
CA MET A 212 -8.88 4.39 -2.88
C MET A 212 -10.08 4.48 -3.83
N LYS A 213 -11.29 4.79 -3.36
CA LYS A 213 -12.45 4.98 -4.24
C LYS A 213 -12.22 6.06 -5.30
N GLY A 214 -11.61 7.18 -4.93
CA GLY A 214 -11.28 8.30 -5.83
C GLY A 214 -10.15 8.00 -6.83
N ASP A 215 -9.20 7.14 -6.47
CA ASP A 215 -8.14 6.66 -7.37
C ASP A 215 -8.68 5.58 -8.31
N TYR A 216 -8.88 5.92 -9.59
CA TYR A 216 -9.46 5.00 -10.57
C TYR A 216 -8.64 3.71 -10.76
N LEU A 217 -7.33 3.71 -10.49
CA LEU A 217 -6.48 2.52 -10.56
C LEU A 217 -6.38 1.75 -9.25
N LYS A 218 -6.85 2.31 -8.13
CA LYS A 218 -6.71 1.68 -6.81
C LYS A 218 -5.22 1.39 -6.54
N SER A 219 -4.37 2.39 -6.69
CA SER A 219 -2.92 2.20 -6.68
C SER A 219 -2.38 1.86 -5.29
N ARG A 220 -1.25 1.15 -5.29
CA ARG A 220 -0.47 0.82 -4.09
C ARG A 220 0.05 2.08 -3.40
N ASP A 221 0.41 3.09 -4.18
CA ASP A 221 0.89 4.37 -3.66
C ASP A 221 -0.21 5.06 -2.84
N THR A 222 -1.44 5.11 -3.35
CA THR A 222 -2.58 5.70 -2.62
C THR A 222 -2.87 4.94 -1.32
N PHE A 223 -2.87 3.61 -1.36
CA PHE A 223 -3.06 2.79 -0.16
C PHE A 223 -1.95 3.02 0.88
N ASN A 224 -0.69 2.94 0.45
CA ASN A 224 0.47 3.09 1.33
C ASN A 224 0.56 4.49 1.93
N LYS A 225 0.26 5.53 1.14
CA LYS A 225 0.19 6.92 1.63
C LYS A 225 -0.74 7.02 2.84
N TRP A 226 -1.96 6.50 2.74
CA TRP A 226 -2.93 6.55 3.84
C TRP A 226 -2.59 5.64 5.01
N LYS A 227 -2.08 4.45 4.73
CA LYS A 227 -1.53 3.55 5.76
C LYS A 227 -0.49 4.27 6.61
N GLU A 228 0.46 4.95 5.97
CA GLU A 228 1.54 5.66 6.65
C GLU A 228 1.07 6.85 7.47
N ILE A 229 0.07 7.60 6.98
CA ILE A 229 -0.55 8.71 7.72
C ILE A 229 -1.22 8.20 9.00
N LEU A 230 -2.05 7.17 8.88
CA LEU A 230 -2.77 6.59 10.01
C LEU A 230 -1.79 5.97 11.02
N ASP A 231 -0.77 5.24 10.55
CA ASP A 231 0.30 4.70 11.39
C ASP A 231 1.01 5.82 12.17
N SER A 232 1.37 6.92 11.50
CA SER A 232 2.06 8.05 12.14
C SER A 232 1.20 8.75 13.19
N VAL A 233 -0.09 8.94 12.92
CA VAL A 233 -1.00 9.64 13.85
C VAL A 233 -1.24 8.81 15.11
N LEU A 234 -1.43 7.49 14.98
CA LEU A 234 -1.56 6.60 16.13
C LEU A 234 -0.26 6.54 16.95
N ALA A 235 0.89 6.52 16.27
CA ALA A 235 2.20 6.55 16.90
C ALA A 235 2.44 7.87 17.69
N GLU A 236 2.08 9.02 17.11
CA GLU A 236 2.17 10.32 17.77
C GLU A 236 1.25 10.41 19.00
N ALA A 237 0.01 9.92 18.88
CA ALA A 237 -0.92 9.86 20.01
C ALA A 237 -0.37 8.99 21.16
N LEU A 238 0.22 7.83 20.86
CA LEU A 238 0.87 6.98 21.85
C LEU A 238 2.05 7.68 22.52
N PHE A 239 2.89 8.38 21.75
CA PHE A 239 4.02 9.14 22.28
C PHE A 239 3.55 10.21 23.28
N LEU A 240 2.52 10.98 22.92
CA LEU A 240 1.96 12.02 23.77
C LEU A 240 1.30 11.47 25.04
N GLU A 241 0.61 10.35 24.91
CA GLU A 241 -0.01 9.67 26.05
C GLU A 241 1.04 9.21 27.05
N ILE A 242 2.12 8.56 26.59
CA ILE A 242 3.23 8.13 27.45
C ILE A 242 3.87 9.32 28.17
N TYR A 243 4.11 10.40 27.44
CA TYR A 243 4.69 11.61 28.01
C TYR A 243 3.77 12.21 29.09
N ALA A 244 2.47 12.33 28.80
CA ALA A 244 1.48 12.85 29.73
C ALA A 244 1.30 11.95 30.96
N SER A 245 1.26 10.63 30.80
CA SER A 245 1.17 9.66 31.91
C SER A 245 2.32 9.79 32.90
N ALA A 246 3.52 10.08 32.41
CA ALA A 246 4.70 10.26 33.25
C ALA A 246 4.73 11.63 33.95
N LEU A 247 4.29 12.68 33.27
CA LEU A 247 4.22 14.03 33.83
C LEU A 247 3.08 14.17 34.85
N PHE A 248 1.94 13.55 34.58
CA PHE A 248 0.69 13.67 35.34
C PHE A 248 0.28 12.32 35.96
N PRO A 249 0.52 12.11 37.27
CA PRO A 249 0.18 10.85 37.94
C PRO A 249 -1.30 10.44 37.83
N LYS A 250 -2.20 11.41 37.61
CA LYS A 250 -3.65 11.17 37.46
C LYS A 250 -4.03 10.58 36.11
N VAL A 251 -3.21 10.73 35.07
CA VAL A 251 -3.44 10.14 33.74
C VAL A 251 -3.23 8.63 33.80
N GLY A 252 -2.17 8.19 34.50
CA GLY A 252 -1.89 6.76 34.71
C GLY A 252 -1.57 6.03 33.41
N GLN A 253 -1.57 4.68 33.43
CA GLN A 253 -1.19 3.85 32.28
C GLN A 253 -2.37 3.38 31.42
N HIS A 254 -3.61 3.66 31.84
CA HIS A 254 -4.79 3.13 31.19
C HIS A 254 -4.90 3.56 29.71
N GLY A 255 -4.71 4.85 29.43
CA GLY A 255 -4.80 5.37 28.06
C GLY A 255 -3.71 4.79 27.15
N ILE A 256 -2.49 4.60 27.64
CA ILE A 256 -1.41 3.91 26.91
C ILE A 256 -1.87 2.52 26.46
N THR A 257 -2.42 1.71 27.38
CA THR A 257 -2.88 0.35 27.06
C THR A 257 -4.03 0.38 26.05
N LYS A 258 -4.96 1.33 26.16
CA LYS A 258 -6.08 1.48 25.22
C LYS A 258 -5.63 1.92 23.84
N ILE A 259 -4.67 2.84 23.72
CA ILE A 259 -4.12 3.25 22.43
C ILE A 259 -3.39 2.08 21.76
N LEU A 260 -2.64 1.28 22.53
CA LEU A 260 -1.96 0.09 22.01
C LEU A 260 -2.96 -0.96 21.49
N GLU A 261 -4.02 -1.23 22.25
CA GLU A 261 -5.11 -2.12 21.83
C GLU A 261 -5.79 -1.63 20.54
N LYS A 262 -6.11 -0.34 20.43
CA LYS A 262 -6.67 0.23 19.19
C LYS A 262 -5.71 0.24 18.02
N THR A 263 -4.42 0.42 18.27
CA THR A 263 -3.39 0.27 17.24
C THR A 263 -3.36 -1.15 16.72
N ALA A 264 -3.45 -2.16 17.60
CA ALA A 264 -3.53 -3.56 17.22
C ALA A 264 -4.78 -3.86 16.36
N ARG A 265 -5.94 -3.34 16.79
CA ARG A 265 -7.19 -3.46 16.03
C ARG A 265 -7.08 -2.83 14.63
N TYR A 266 -6.48 -1.65 14.52
CA TYR A 266 -6.20 -1.01 13.24
C TYR A 266 -5.33 -1.87 12.33
N LYS A 267 -4.29 -2.52 12.86
CA LYS A 267 -3.42 -3.41 12.07
C LYS A 267 -4.19 -4.60 11.49
N GLU A 268 -5.16 -5.17 12.20
CA GLU A 268 -6.04 -6.21 11.66
C GLU A 268 -6.90 -5.68 10.52
N MET A 269 -7.56 -4.54 10.72
CA MET A 269 -8.38 -3.92 9.68
C MET A 269 -7.56 -3.62 8.43
N LEU A 270 -6.32 -3.18 8.60
CA LEU A 270 -5.41 -2.91 7.50
C LEU A 270 -5.05 -4.19 6.72
N LYS A 271 -4.81 -5.32 7.40
CA LYS A 271 -4.59 -6.63 6.76
C LYS A 271 -5.82 -7.05 5.95
N GLU A 272 -7.01 -6.88 6.52
CA GLU A 272 -8.28 -7.17 5.83
C GLU A 272 -8.45 -6.30 4.57
N TRP A 273 -8.18 -4.99 4.67
CA TRP A 273 -8.29 -4.09 3.52
C TRP A 273 -7.24 -4.38 2.45
N GLU A 274 -6.01 -4.70 2.86
CA GLU A 274 -4.93 -5.06 1.94
C GLU A 274 -5.30 -6.30 1.12
N GLU A 275 -5.77 -7.37 1.77
CA GLU A 275 -6.24 -8.58 1.08
C GLU A 275 -7.45 -8.29 0.17
N ASP A 276 -8.38 -7.44 0.62
CA ASP A 276 -9.57 -7.05 -0.16
C ASP A 276 -9.18 -6.37 -1.49
N TYR A 277 -8.28 -5.39 -1.45
CA TYR A 277 -7.79 -4.72 -2.66
C TYR A 277 -6.91 -5.64 -3.52
N LEU A 278 -6.09 -6.49 -2.91
CA LEU A 278 -5.26 -7.44 -3.66
C LEU A 278 -6.07 -8.46 -4.45
N THR A 279 -7.21 -8.91 -3.90
CA THR A 279 -8.02 -10.00 -4.48
C THR A 279 -9.18 -9.53 -5.35
N LYS A 280 -9.80 -8.40 -5.04
CA LYS A 280 -10.94 -7.88 -5.81
C LYS A 280 -10.50 -6.97 -6.94
N GLU A 281 -11.23 -7.04 -8.03
CA GLU A 281 -10.91 -6.38 -9.31
C GLU A 281 -11.55 -4.97 -9.36
N TYR A 282 -11.40 -4.16 -8.29
CA TYR A 282 -12.04 -2.83 -8.15
C TYR A 282 -11.65 -1.80 -9.23
N PHE A 283 -10.51 -2.00 -9.87
CA PHE A 283 -10.01 -1.15 -10.96
C PHE A 283 -10.66 -1.49 -12.31
N TRP A 284 -11.39 -2.61 -12.40
CA TRP A 284 -11.86 -3.17 -13.68
C TRP A 284 -13.37 -3.01 -13.89
N PRO A 285 -13.83 -2.76 -15.14
CA PRO A 285 -13.04 -2.36 -16.31
C PRO A 285 -12.71 -0.86 -16.31
N ASP A 286 -13.52 -0.05 -15.64
CA ASP A 286 -13.57 1.41 -15.78
C ASP A 286 -12.22 2.10 -15.56
N GLY A 287 -11.44 1.67 -14.56
CA GLY A 287 -10.13 2.23 -14.27
C GLY A 287 -9.10 1.98 -15.37
N ILE A 288 -9.13 0.79 -15.99
CA ILE A 288 -8.27 0.47 -17.13
C ILE A 288 -8.71 1.24 -18.38
N GLU A 289 -10.01 1.37 -18.60
CA GLU A 289 -10.53 2.17 -19.72
C GLU A 289 -10.13 3.64 -19.58
N GLN A 290 -10.20 4.20 -18.37
CA GLN A 290 -9.72 5.55 -18.10
C GLN A 290 -8.22 5.69 -18.37
N LEU A 291 -7.39 4.74 -17.91
CA LEU A 291 -5.95 4.72 -18.21
C LEU A 291 -5.68 4.70 -19.73
N MET A 292 -6.41 3.87 -20.48
CA MET A 292 -6.29 3.79 -21.93
C MET A 292 -6.65 5.12 -22.59
N ASN A 293 -7.73 5.76 -22.15
CA ASN A 293 -8.18 7.05 -22.66
C ASN A 293 -7.12 8.15 -22.41
N GLU A 294 -6.55 8.22 -21.21
CA GLU A 294 -5.46 9.15 -20.90
C GLU A 294 -4.23 8.94 -21.80
N VAL A 295 -3.87 7.67 -22.07
CA VAL A 295 -2.75 7.32 -22.96
C VAL A 295 -3.06 7.65 -24.42
N HIS A 296 -4.30 7.48 -24.86
CA HIS A 296 -4.74 7.88 -26.20
C HIS A 296 -4.63 9.39 -26.37
N ASP A 297 -5.11 10.18 -25.40
CA ASP A 297 -5.23 11.63 -25.50
C ASP A 297 -3.90 12.39 -25.28
N LYS A 298 -2.90 11.71 -24.70
CA LYS A 298 -1.57 12.29 -24.52
C LYS A 298 -0.79 12.39 -25.83
N LYS A 299 -0.85 13.57 -26.47
CA LYS A 299 -0.16 13.90 -27.74
C LYS A 299 1.35 13.64 -27.74
N SER A 300 2.01 13.71 -26.58
CA SER A 300 3.46 13.42 -26.47
C SER A 300 3.79 11.94 -26.66
N LEU A 301 2.81 11.03 -26.61
CA LEU A 301 2.98 9.60 -26.82
C LEU A 301 2.62 9.25 -28.26
N SER A 302 3.58 9.42 -29.18
CA SER A 302 3.39 9.22 -30.62
C SER A 302 3.82 7.84 -31.14
N THR A 303 4.42 6.99 -30.31
CA THR A 303 4.87 5.65 -30.70
C THR A 303 4.16 4.56 -29.89
N LYS A 304 4.04 3.37 -30.47
CA LYS A 304 3.47 2.18 -29.80
C LYS A 304 4.26 1.80 -28.54
N GLU A 305 5.59 1.97 -28.57
CA GLU A 305 6.47 1.70 -27.44
C GLU A 305 6.23 2.68 -26.29
N ALA A 306 6.11 3.98 -26.59
CA ALA A 306 5.84 5.00 -25.57
C ALA A 306 4.47 4.78 -24.92
N LYS A 307 3.45 4.44 -25.73
CA LYS A 307 2.11 4.13 -25.24
C LYS A 307 2.09 2.86 -24.37
N VAL A 308 2.67 1.75 -24.82
CA VAL A 308 2.68 0.50 -24.03
C VAL A 308 3.44 0.67 -22.72
N ASN A 309 4.55 1.43 -22.71
CA ASN A 309 5.29 1.70 -21.48
C ASN A 309 4.48 2.54 -20.49
N LYS A 310 3.72 3.54 -20.98
CA LYS A 310 2.89 4.37 -20.09
C LYS A 310 1.70 3.58 -19.52
N ILE A 311 1.05 2.74 -20.33
CA ILE A 311 0.03 1.80 -19.85
C ILE A 311 0.62 0.88 -18.80
N TRP A 312 1.79 0.32 -19.08
CA TRP A 312 2.41 -0.65 -18.18
C TRP A 312 2.76 -0.05 -16.82
N ALA A 313 3.28 1.18 -16.80
CA ALA A 313 3.52 1.91 -15.55
C ALA A 313 2.22 2.12 -14.74
N GLY A 314 1.09 2.39 -15.42
CA GLY A 314 -0.23 2.44 -14.77
C GLY A 314 -0.63 1.09 -14.19
N ILE A 315 -0.50 0.01 -14.96
CA ILE A 315 -0.79 -1.36 -14.51
C ILE A 315 0.07 -1.77 -13.30
N GLU A 316 1.37 -1.47 -13.31
CA GLU A 316 2.29 -1.80 -12.20
C GLU A 316 1.95 -1.07 -10.89
N SER A 317 1.32 0.11 -11.00
CA SER A 317 0.88 0.87 -9.83
C SER A 317 -0.33 0.26 -9.12
N ILE A 318 -1.14 -0.58 -9.80
CA ILE A 318 -2.38 -1.15 -9.25
C ILE A 318 -2.05 -2.05 -8.05
N MET A 319 -2.81 -1.89 -6.96
CA MET A 319 -2.76 -2.78 -5.82
C MET A 319 -3.59 -4.04 -6.12
N THR A 320 -2.99 -5.04 -6.78
CA THR A 320 -3.68 -6.28 -7.13
C THR A 320 -2.73 -7.47 -7.26
N ASN A 321 -3.26 -8.68 -7.03
CA ASN A 321 -2.64 -9.95 -7.40
C ASN A 321 -2.94 -10.37 -8.85
N CYS A 322 -3.79 -9.61 -9.56
CA CYS A 322 -4.00 -9.82 -10.98
C CYS A 322 -2.69 -9.69 -11.75
N LYS A 323 -2.59 -10.50 -12.80
CA LYS A 323 -1.49 -10.49 -13.73
C LYS A 323 -2.02 -10.02 -15.09
N PHE A 324 -1.22 -9.26 -15.83
CA PHE A 324 -1.69 -8.50 -16.99
C PHE A 324 -0.93 -8.80 -18.28
N TYR A 325 -1.59 -8.51 -19.39
CA TYR A 325 -1.03 -8.46 -20.74
C TYR A 325 -1.53 -7.19 -21.43
N ALA A 326 -0.61 -6.40 -21.97
CA ALA A 326 -0.92 -5.16 -22.68
C ALA A 326 -0.33 -5.21 -24.10
N VAL A 327 -1.16 -4.86 -25.08
CA VAL A 327 -0.81 -4.78 -26.50
C VAL A 327 -1.12 -3.39 -27.01
N VAL A 328 -0.18 -2.82 -27.76
CA VAL A 328 -0.38 -1.59 -28.52
C VAL A 328 0.06 -1.80 -29.96
N VAL A 329 -0.83 -1.47 -30.90
CA VAL A 329 -0.58 -1.60 -32.33
C VAL A 329 -1.12 -0.37 -33.08
N ASN A 330 -0.53 -0.03 -34.22
CA ASN A 330 -1.08 1.02 -35.09
C ASN A 330 -2.45 0.58 -35.64
N SER A 331 -3.42 1.49 -35.64
CA SER A 331 -4.78 1.18 -36.10
C SER A 331 -4.92 0.97 -37.61
N GLY A 332 -3.88 1.29 -38.38
CA GLY A 332 -3.80 0.92 -39.79
C GLY A 332 -3.69 -0.59 -40.05
N HIS A 333 -3.42 -1.39 -39.02
CA HIS A 333 -3.36 -2.84 -39.13
C HIS A 333 -4.75 -3.49 -38.96
N ILE A 334 -5.01 -4.57 -39.69
CA ILE A 334 -6.22 -5.37 -39.51
C ILE A 334 -6.08 -6.15 -38.20
N TYR A 335 -7.04 -5.99 -37.30
CA TYR A 335 -7.07 -6.69 -36.02
C TYR A 335 -8.47 -7.21 -35.73
N THR A 336 -8.55 -8.22 -34.86
CA THR A 336 -9.80 -8.88 -34.46
C THR A 336 -9.71 -9.30 -33.01
N LEU A 337 -10.73 -8.96 -32.22
CA LEU A 337 -10.97 -9.56 -30.91
C LEU A 337 -12.18 -10.49 -31.05
N ALA A 338 -11.94 -11.80 -30.98
CA ALA A 338 -12.98 -12.81 -30.96
C ALA A 338 -13.23 -13.26 -29.53
N GLU A 339 -14.36 -12.82 -28.96
CA GLU A 339 -14.79 -13.21 -27.61
C GLU A 339 -15.52 -14.55 -27.65
N LEU A 340 -15.08 -15.49 -26.82
CA LEU A 340 -15.58 -16.87 -26.81
C LEU A 340 -16.31 -17.22 -25.51
N THR A 341 -16.30 -16.30 -24.54
CA THR A 341 -17.05 -16.36 -23.28
C THR A 341 -17.61 -14.97 -22.96
N ARG A 342 -18.70 -14.91 -22.18
CA ARG A 342 -19.38 -13.64 -21.83
C ARG A 342 -18.61 -12.75 -20.83
N ASN A 343 -17.59 -13.31 -20.17
CA ASN A 343 -16.75 -12.59 -19.20
C ASN A 343 -15.32 -12.53 -19.72
N THR A 344 -15.11 -11.89 -20.86
CA THR A 344 -13.78 -11.58 -21.35
C THR A 344 -13.13 -10.61 -20.39
N ARG A 345 -12.00 -11.02 -19.80
CA ARG A 345 -11.16 -10.17 -18.94
C ARG A 345 -10.24 -9.28 -19.78
N ALA A 346 -10.72 -8.88 -20.96
CA ALA A 346 -9.99 -8.12 -21.96
C ALA A 346 -10.80 -6.88 -22.34
N VAL A 347 -10.15 -5.72 -22.36
CA VAL A 347 -10.70 -4.46 -22.87
C VAL A 347 -9.87 -3.99 -24.05
N ILE A 348 -10.53 -3.39 -25.03
CA ILE A 348 -9.91 -2.90 -26.26
C ILE A 348 -10.45 -1.50 -26.59
N SER A 349 -9.56 -0.62 -27.05
CA SER A 349 -9.91 0.72 -27.50
C SER A 349 -9.06 1.10 -28.70
N GLU A 350 -9.70 1.71 -29.70
CA GLU A 350 -9.04 2.29 -30.87
C GLU A 350 -9.25 3.80 -30.87
N ARG A 351 -8.17 4.57 -30.78
CA ARG A 351 -8.21 6.04 -30.85
C ARG A 351 -6.86 6.62 -31.21
N ASN A 352 -6.87 7.75 -31.92
CA ASN A 352 -5.68 8.52 -32.28
C ASN A 352 -4.60 7.69 -33.02
N GLY A 353 -5.03 6.78 -33.91
CA GLY A 353 -4.13 5.99 -34.75
C GLY A 353 -3.56 4.73 -34.09
N PHE A 354 -4.00 4.38 -32.89
CA PHE A 354 -3.55 3.20 -32.16
C PHE A 354 -4.72 2.39 -31.62
N VAL A 355 -4.52 1.08 -31.56
CA VAL A 355 -5.36 0.12 -30.86
C VAL A 355 -4.59 -0.32 -29.61
N ILE A 356 -5.25 -0.20 -28.46
CA ILE A 356 -4.75 -0.70 -27.18
C ILE A 356 -5.65 -1.84 -26.76
N MET A 357 -5.06 -2.97 -26.36
CA MET A 357 -5.78 -4.07 -25.74
C MET A 357 -5.09 -4.45 -24.43
N ILE A 358 -5.88 -4.55 -23.36
CA ILE A 358 -5.40 -4.98 -22.05
C ILE A 358 -6.21 -6.17 -21.60
N TYR A 359 -5.52 -7.21 -21.14
CA TYR A 359 -6.11 -8.40 -20.56
C TYR A 359 -5.55 -8.63 -19.16
N HIS A 360 -6.37 -9.11 -18.24
CA HIS A 360 -5.93 -9.52 -16.90
C HIS A 360 -6.46 -10.89 -16.50
N ASN A 361 -5.74 -11.53 -15.57
CA ASN A 361 -6.20 -12.74 -14.93
C ASN A 361 -5.69 -12.83 -13.48
N SER A 362 -6.59 -13.17 -12.56
CA SER A 362 -6.32 -13.41 -11.14
C SER A 362 -6.03 -14.88 -10.81
N LYS A 363 -6.25 -15.84 -11.73
CA LYS A 363 -6.10 -17.27 -11.45
C LYS A 363 -4.94 -17.91 -12.21
N LYS A 364 -4.24 -18.85 -11.56
CA LYS A 364 -3.32 -19.77 -12.25
C LYS A 364 -4.12 -20.67 -13.21
N PRO A 365 -3.58 -21.00 -14.40
CA PRO A 365 -4.24 -21.92 -15.32
C PRO A 365 -4.54 -23.26 -14.62
N ARG A 366 -5.73 -23.82 -14.84
CA ARG A 366 -6.28 -24.92 -14.05
C ARG A 366 -5.48 -26.22 -14.18
N LYS A 367 -4.76 -26.46 -15.30
CA LYS A 367 -3.93 -27.67 -15.50
C LYS A 367 -2.71 -27.45 -16.40
N GLN A 368 -1.59 -28.08 -16.04
CA GLN A 368 -0.39 -28.17 -16.88
C GLN A 368 -0.65 -28.86 -18.24
N ASN A 369 -1.65 -29.75 -18.31
CA ASN A 369 -2.07 -30.44 -19.53
C ASN A 369 -2.72 -29.50 -20.57
N GLU A 370 -3.34 -28.40 -20.16
CA GLU A 370 -3.87 -27.38 -21.11
C GLU A 370 -2.72 -26.66 -21.83
N TYR A 371 -1.57 -26.52 -21.15
CA TYR A 371 -0.34 -25.96 -21.71
C TYR A 371 0.36 -26.91 -22.68
N VAL A 372 0.36 -28.22 -22.39
CA VAL A 372 0.90 -29.27 -23.27
C VAL A 372 0.08 -29.35 -24.57
N TRP A 373 -1.24 -29.39 -24.46
CA TRP A 373 -2.12 -29.46 -25.63
C TRP A 373 -2.02 -28.21 -26.53
N LEU A 374 -1.91 -27.00 -25.98
CA LEU A 374 -1.69 -25.80 -26.80
C LEU A 374 -0.37 -25.83 -27.55
N LYS A 375 0.71 -26.31 -26.92
CA LYS A 375 2.01 -26.50 -27.59
C LYS A 375 1.94 -27.51 -28.74
N GLU A 376 1.04 -28.49 -28.67
CA GLU A 376 0.86 -29.51 -29.70
C GLU A 376 -0.11 -29.07 -30.81
N ILE A 377 -1.19 -28.36 -30.47
CA ILE A 377 -2.29 -28.02 -31.39
C ILE A 377 -2.02 -26.73 -32.15
N VAL A 378 -1.43 -25.72 -31.53
CA VAL A 378 -1.18 -24.45 -32.22
C VAL A 378 -0.24 -24.61 -33.43
N PRO A 379 0.84 -25.43 -33.37
CA PRO A 379 1.64 -25.75 -34.55
C PRO A 379 0.83 -26.43 -35.67
N VAL A 380 -0.22 -27.18 -35.32
CA VAL A 380 -1.11 -27.89 -36.26
C VAL A 380 -2.16 -26.95 -36.84
N TRP A 381 -2.67 -26.00 -36.05
CA TRP A 381 -3.73 -25.08 -36.47
C TRP A 381 -3.24 -23.88 -37.29
N ASN A 382 -1.98 -23.44 -37.15
CA ASN A 382 -1.65 -22.07 -37.59
C ASN A 382 -0.26 -21.80 -38.21
N LYS A 383 0.50 -22.80 -38.64
CA LYS A 383 1.72 -22.48 -39.41
C LYS A 383 1.45 -21.86 -40.79
N ARG A 384 0.30 -22.16 -41.41
CA ARG A 384 -0.06 -21.64 -42.75
C ARG A 384 -1.54 -21.83 -43.07
N ALA A 385 -2.38 -20.83 -42.81
CA ALA A 385 -3.74 -20.80 -43.34
C ALA A 385 -3.68 -20.45 -44.84
N LYS A 386 -4.54 -21.07 -45.66
CA LYS A 386 -4.64 -20.75 -47.09
C LYS A 386 -6.03 -20.24 -47.42
N VAL A 387 -6.10 -19.06 -48.02
CA VAL A 387 -7.32 -18.46 -48.56
C VAL A 387 -7.17 -18.45 -50.08
N LEU A 388 -8.05 -19.18 -50.77
CA LEU A 388 -8.14 -19.17 -52.23
C LEU A 388 -9.37 -18.36 -52.62
N ASP A 389 -9.17 -17.41 -53.53
CA ASP A 389 -10.27 -16.62 -54.10
C ASP A 389 -9.91 -16.24 -55.54
N ALA A 390 -10.31 -17.10 -56.47
CA ALA A 390 -9.89 -16.99 -57.86
C ALA A 390 -10.29 -15.62 -58.43
N PHE A 391 -9.33 -14.93 -59.05
CA PHE A 391 -9.51 -13.60 -59.65
C PHE A 391 -9.75 -12.45 -58.66
N ASN A 392 -9.56 -12.66 -57.36
CA ASN A 392 -9.52 -11.57 -56.37
C ASN A 392 -8.09 -11.05 -56.17
N PHE A 393 -7.68 -10.10 -57.01
CA PHE A 393 -6.34 -9.51 -56.97
C PHE A 393 -6.06 -8.61 -55.74
N ASN A 394 -7.07 -8.33 -54.92
CA ASN A 394 -6.91 -7.58 -53.68
C ASN A 394 -6.70 -8.53 -52.50
N HIS A 395 -5.48 -9.02 -52.32
CA HIS A 395 -5.15 -9.94 -51.24
C HIS A 395 -5.44 -9.37 -49.83
N TRP A 396 -5.47 -8.06 -49.65
CA TRP A 396 -5.90 -7.45 -48.37
C TRP A 396 -7.38 -7.69 -48.06
N SER A 397 -8.24 -7.80 -49.09
CA SER A 397 -9.63 -8.20 -48.89
C SER A 397 -9.74 -9.65 -48.40
N MET A 398 -8.88 -10.53 -48.90
CA MET A 398 -8.81 -11.94 -48.49
C MET A 398 -8.31 -12.06 -47.04
N VAL A 399 -7.30 -11.27 -46.66
CA VAL A 399 -6.84 -11.17 -45.26
C VAL A 399 -7.96 -10.66 -44.36
N ARG A 400 -8.69 -9.60 -44.74
CA ARG A 400 -9.84 -9.10 -43.95
C ARG A 400 -10.89 -10.17 -43.73
N ARG A 401 -11.27 -10.91 -44.79
CA ARG A 401 -12.23 -12.01 -44.68
C ARG A 401 -11.74 -13.09 -43.72
N TYR A 402 -10.47 -13.48 -43.80
CA TYR A 402 -9.89 -14.44 -42.85
C TYR A 402 -9.92 -13.92 -41.41
N MET A 403 -9.70 -12.62 -41.22
CA MET A 403 -9.72 -11.95 -39.92
C MET A 403 -11.14 -11.69 -39.40
N GLU A 404 -12.21 -12.06 -40.11
CA GLU A 404 -13.57 -11.92 -39.58
C GLU A 404 -13.73 -12.68 -38.27
N VAL A 405 -14.52 -12.12 -37.35
CA VAL A 405 -14.67 -12.62 -35.97
C VAL A 405 -15.04 -14.11 -35.94
N ASP A 406 -15.98 -14.55 -36.78
CA ASP A 406 -16.41 -15.96 -36.84
C ASP A 406 -15.27 -16.91 -37.26
N ASN A 407 -14.41 -16.48 -38.17
CA ASN A 407 -13.28 -17.28 -38.65
C ASN A 407 -12.21 -17.39 -37.55
N ILE A 408 -11.90 -16.28 -36.88
CA ILE A 408 -10.98 -16.27 -35.74
C ILE A 408 -11.55 -17.04 -34.55
N ALA A 409 -12.85 -16.93 -34.27
CA ALA A 409 -13.51 -17.60 -33.16
C ALA A 409 -13.46 -19.14 -33.29
N ARG A 410 -13.59 -19.66 -34.52
CA ARG A 410 -13.45 -21.10 -34.82
C ARG A 410 -12.09 -21.65 -34.39
N LEU A 411 -11.04 -20.83 -34.36
CA LEU A 411 -9.70 -21.23 -33.91
C LEU A 411 -9.59 -21.42 -32.40
N GLY A 412 -10.61 -21.11 -31.60
CA GLY A 412 -10.51 -21.15 -30.13
C GLY A 412 -11.72 -21.72 -29.39
N HIS A 413 -12.78 -22.09 -30.11
CA HIS A 413 -14.13 -22.33 -29.58
C HIS A 413 -14.21 -23.32 -28.40
N SER A 414 -13.28 -24.27 -28.28
CA SER A 414 -13.28 -25.28 -27.21
C SER A 414 -12.44 -24.92 -25.97
N VAL A 415 -11.61 -23.88 -26.00
CA VAL A 415 -10.50 -23.73 -25.02
C VAL A 415 -10.17 -22.30 -24.62
N ALA A 416 -10.34 -21.31 -25.51
CA ALA A 416 -9.98 -19.93 -25.22
C ALA A 416 -11.19 -19.14 -24.68
N ALA A 417 -10.92 -18.15 -23.82
CA ALA A 417 -11.91 -17.14 -23.43
C ALA A 417 -12.03 -16.05 -24.50
N PHE A 418 -10.92 -15.72 -25.15
CA PHE A 418 -10.88 -14.86 -26.32
C PHE A 418 -9.64 -15.16 -27.18
N ILE A 419 -9.69 -14.70 -28.43
CA ILE A 419 -8.52 -14.61 -29.31
C ILE A 419 -8.40 -13.18 -29.79
N PHE A 420 -7.25 -12.57 -29.55
CA PHE A 420 -6.87 -11.31 -30.18
C PHE A 420 -5.86 -11.60 -31.30
N ALA A 421 -6.23 -11.26 -32.52
CA ALA A 421 -5.41 -11.47 -33.71
C ALA A 421 -5.08 -10.15 -34.38
N VAL A 422 -3.85 -10.01 -34.87
CA VAL A 422 -3.39 -8.84 -35.62
C VAL A 422 -2.69 -9.35 -36.87
N ALA A 423 -3.12 -8.92 -38.06
CA ALA A 423 -2.53 -9.33 -39.33
C ALA A 423 -1.18 -8.63 -39.59
N GLN A 424 -0.23 -8.80 -38.68
CA GLN A 424 1.10 -8.23 -38.75
C GLN A 424 2.12 -9.07 -37.96
N SER A 425 3.40 -8.96 -38.32
CA SER A 425 4.49 -9.55 -37.53
C SER A 425 4.64 -8.89 -36.16
N LYS A 426 5.14 -9.66 -35.19
CA LYS A 426 5.33 -9.24 -33.80
C LYS A 426 6.21 -8.00 -33.63
N GLU A 427 7.14 -7.71 -34.54
CA GLU A 427 8.01 -6.54 -34.49
C GLU A 427 7.27 -5.19 -34.61
N HIS A 428 6.06 -5.22 -35.19
CA HIS A 428 5.20 -4.05 -35.31
C HIS A 428 4.19 -3.92 -34.15
N ILE A 429 4.27 -4.81 -33.16
CA ILE A 429 3.34 -4.89 -32.04
C ILE A 429 4.13 -4.64 -30.75
N ALA A 430 3.74 -3.61 -30.01
CA ALA A 430 4.35 -3.33 -28.72
C ALA A 430 3.61 -4.10 -27.63
N VAL A 431 4.37 -4.82 -26.81
CA VAL A 431 3.81 -5.75 -25.82
C VAL A 431 4.49 -5.58 -24.46
N ARG A 432 3.69 -5.67 -23.40
CA ARG A 432 4.14 -5.85 -22.01
C ARG A 432 3.27 -6.89 -21.30
N TYR A 433 3.85 -7.61 -20.33
CA TYR A 433 3.14 -8.62 -19.56
C TYR A 433 3.81 -8.88 -18.22
N SER A 434 3.01 -9.31 -17.24
CA SER A 434 3.50 -9.69 -15.91
C SER A 434 4.29 -10.99 -16.01
N LYS A 435 5.28 -11.24 -15.15
CA LYS A 435 5.87 -12.60 -15.05
C LYS A 435 4.99 -13.51 -14.17
N MET A 436 4.94 -14.79 -14.52
CA MET A 436 4.29 -15.81 -13.70
C MET A 436 5.26 -16.39 -12.67
N ASP A 437 4.73 -16.98 -11.60
CA ASP A 437 5.52 -17.53 -10.49
C ASP A 437 6.46 -18.67 -10.94
N ASP A 438 6.15 -19.35 -12.04
CA ASP A 438 6.97 -20.40 -12.65
C ASP A 438 8.02 -19.86 -13.65
N GLY A 439 8.17 -18.54 -13.73
CA GLY A 439 9.07 -17.86 -14.66
C GLY A 439 8.59 -17.80 -16.10
N SER A 440 7.38 -18.31 -16.41
CA SER A 440 6.79 -18.22 -17.74
C SER A 440 6.33 -16.80 -18.10
N LEU A 441 6.23 -16.53 -19.40
CA LEU A 441 5.81 -15.24 -19.93
C LEU A 441 4.28 -15.12 -19.72
N GLY A 442 3.90 -14.36 -18.68
CA GLY A 442 2.60 -13.79 -18.29
C GLY A 442 1.32 -14.61 -18.20
N PRO A 443 0.19 -13.91 -17.99
CA PRO A 443 -0.92 -14.40 -17.18
C PRO A 443 -1.84 -15.34 -17.88
N GLY A 444 -1.37 -16.58 -18.04
CA GLY A 444 -2.21 -17.57 -18.65
C GLY A 444 -2.51 -17.19 -20.11
N HIS A 445 -1.46 -17.05 -20.91
CA HIS A 445 -1.60 -16.77 -22.32
C HIS A 445 -0.62 -17.59 -23.16
N PHE A 446 -1.01 -17.79 -24.42
CA PHE A 446 -0.13 -18.30 -25.45
C PHE A 446 -0.13 -17.28 -26.59
N THR A 447 1.05 -16.73 -26.90
CA THR A 447 1.23 -15.96 -28.14
C THR A 447 1.97 -16.78 -29.16
N PHE A 448 1.59 -16.62 -30.41
CA PHE A 448 2.28 -17.26 -31.51
C PHE A 448 2.13 -16.47 -32.79
N ASP A 449 3.06 -16.70 -33.70
CA ASP A 449 3.06 -16.14 -35.03
C ASP A 449 2.54 -17.21 -36.01
N GLY A 450 1.57 -16.83 -36.83
CA GLY A 450 1.04 -17.60 -37.94
C GLY A 450 1.13 -16.84 -39.25
N TYR A 451 0.67 -17.46 -40.34
CA TYR A 451 0.66 -16.84 -41.66
C TYR A 451 -0.60 -17.19 -42.43
N VAL A 452 -1.12 -16.23 -43.20
CA VAL A 452 -2.15 -16.45 -44.21
C VAL A 452 -1.55 -16.33 -45.60
N VAL A 453 -1.70 -17.37 -46.40
CA VAL A 453 -1.39 -17.35 -47.83
C VAL A 453 -2.64 -16.98 -48.59
N CYS A 454 -2.60 -15.85 -49.29
CA CYS A 454 -3.64 -15.44 -50.23
C CYS A 454 -3.21 -15.92 -51.62
N ASP A 455 -4.12 -16.62 -52.31
CA ASP A 455 -3.93 -17.19 -53.63
C ASP A 455 -5.10 -16.74 -54.52
N ASP A 456 -4.82 -15.92 -55.53
CA ASP A 456 -5.83 -15.42 -56.49
C ASP A 456 -5.90 -16.29 -57.77
N ALA A 457 -5.22 -17.44 -57.76
CA ALA A 457 -4.96 -18.36 -58.89
C ALA A 457 -3.91 -17.89 -59.92
N ILE A 458 -3.38 -16.66 -59.80
CA ILE A 458 -2.32 -16.09 -60.64
C ILE A 458 -1.08 -15.75 -59.79
N THR A 459 -1.29 -15.09 -58.66
CA THR A 459 -0.28 -14.62 -57.71
C THR A 459 -0.54 -15.16 -56.31
N LYS A 460 0.51 -15.16 -55.48
CA LYS A 460 0.44 -15.59 -54.08
C LYS A 460 1.16 -14.59 -53.20
N THR A 461 0.52 -14.16 -52.12
CA THR A 461 1.19 -13.41 -51.05
C THR A 461 1.04 -14.15 -49.73
N THR A 462 1.98 -13.91 -48.80
CA THR A 462 1.93 -14.46 -47.45
C THR A 462 1.94 -13.30 -46.47
N GLN A 463 0.94 -13.25 -45.58
CA GLN A 463 0.80 -12.21 -44.57
C GLN A 463 1.04 -12.82 -43.18
N PRO A 464 1.97 -12.28 -42.37
CA PRO A 464 2.12 -12.69 -40.97
C PRO A 464 0.90 -12.28 -40.14
N ILE A 465 0.57 -13.11 -39.14
CA ILE A 465 -0.49 -12.85 -38.15
C ILE A 465 0.05 -13.16 -36.77
N PHE A 466 -0.05 -12.19 -35.87
CA PHE A 466 0.17 -12.37 -34.44
C PHE A 466 -1.14 -12.78 -33.77
N TYR A 467 -1.07 -13.78 -32.91
CA TYR A 467 -2.18 -14.23 -32.10
C TYR A 467 -1.86 -14.14 -30.61
N LEU A 468 -2.84 -13.72 -29.84
CA LEU A 468 -2.85 -13.72 -28.39
C LEU A 468 -4.12 -14.41 -27.90
N LEU A 469 -3.93 -15.52 -27.19
CA LEU A 469 -5.02 -16.33 -26.66
C LEU A 469 -5.08 -16.14 -25.14
N GLY A 470 -6.27 -15.80 -24.64
CA GLY A 470 -6.55 -15.80 -23.20
C GLY A 470 -7.28 -17.07 -22.76
N TYR A 471 -6.92 -17.61 -21.60
CA TYR A 471 -7.56 -18.82 -21.05
C TYR A 471 -8.97 -18.58 -20.51
N ARG A 472 -9.79 -19.64 -20.59
CA ARG A 472 -10.98 -19.76 -19.75
C ARG A 472 -10.55 -20.06 -18.32
N THR A 473 -11.05 -19.30 -17.35
CA THR A 473 -10.81 -19.49 -15.91
C THR A 473 -11.78 -20.47 -15.29
#